data_AF-A0A482UZ09-F1
#
_entry.id   AF-A0A482UZ09-F1
#
_cell.length_a   1.000
_cell.length_b   1.000
_cell.length_c   1.000
_cell.angle_alpha   90.00
_cell.angle_beta   90.00
_cell.angle_gamma   90.00
#
_symmetry.space_group_name_H-M   'P 1'
#
loop_
_entity.id
_entity.type
_entity.pdbx_description
1 polymer ?
#
loop_
_entity_poly.entity_id
_entity_poly.type
_entity_poly.pdbx_seq_one_letter_code
_entity_poly.pdbx_strand_id
1 'polypeptide(L)'
;MVAALNEELVKKLENAIQVNGKRIKEIFDEWQVDKYPNFLNTGSMHKSSLEVMKWKYMKKVLHAFTEKKNEKFVISFTGSSVTAGHDSMYNLTTTPNVQRLMQEPLAAAGLEFESRNVALGNNPCIPYDVCVKFFVGLDADVAVWEQNYFCSGAPLEIFIRQAMTIPTQPIVAFSSSSTGKNYMCMV
;
A
#
# COMPACT_ATOMS: atom_id res chain seq x y z
N MET A 1 -5.25 33.74 -9.15
CA MET A 1 -5.29 32.39 -9.75
C MET A 1 -4.70 31.32 -8.83
N VAL A 2 -3.60 31.58 -8.10
CA VAL A 2 -3.01 30.64 -7.11
C VAL A 2 -3.92 30.40 -5.89
N ALA A 3 -4.67 31.40 -5.42
CA ALA A 3 -5.56 31.25 -4.25
C ALA A 3 -6.76 30.32 -4.50
N ALA A 4 -7.42 30.41 -5.66
CA ALA A 4 -8.58 29.58 -6.02
C ALA A 4 -8.21 28.09 -6.22
N LEU A 5 -7.00 27.81 -6.69
CA LEU A 5 -6.48 26.45 -6.85
C LEU A 5 -6.31 25.74 -5.49
N ASN A 6 -6.11 26.52 -4.42
CA ASN A 6 -5.93 26.01 -3.07
C ASN A 6 -7.28 25.69 -2.40
N GLU A 7 -8.31 26.52 -2.61
CA GLU A 7 -9.65 26.28 -2.04
C GLU A 7 -10.34 25.04 -2.64
N GLU A 8 -10.24 24.83 -3.96
CA GLU A 8 -10.82 23.64 -4.60
C GLU A 8 -10.12 22.35 -4.13
N LEU A 9 -8.79 22.38 -4.03
CA LEU A 9 -8.02 21.24 -3.54
C LEU A 9 -8.35 20.93 -2.07
N VAL A 10 -8.39 21.95 -1.21
CA VAL A 10 -8.78 21.79 0.20
C VAL A 10 -10.17 21.16 0.31
N LYS A 11 -11.15 21.63 -0.46
CA LYS A 11 -12.51 21.06 -0.47
C LYS A 11 -12.53 19.59 -0.91
N LYS A 12 -11.73 19.20 -1.91
CA LYS A 12 -11.59 17.80 -2.33
C LYS A 12 -10.97 16.94 -1.22
N LEU A 13 -9.93 17.45 -0.56
CA LEU A 13 -9.27 16.75 0.55
C LEU A 13 -10.20 16.60 1.76
N GLU A 14 -10.98 17.63 2.11
CA GLU A 14 -11.98 17.56 3.18
C GLU A 14 -13.05 16.51 2.89
N ASN A 15 -13.56 16.48 1.66
CA ASN A 15 -14.51 15.46 1.21
C ASN A 15 -13.90 14.05 1.29
N ALA A 16 -12.67 13.88 0.83
CA ALA A 16 -11.95 12.61 0.92
C ALA A 16 -11.76 12.14 2.37
N ILE A 17 -11.43 13.06 3.28
CA ILE A 17 -11.29 12.77 4.71
C ILE A 17 -12.64 12.32 5.29
N GLN A 18 -13.75 12.98 4.93
CA GLN A 18 -15.09 12.61 5.38
C GLN A 18 -15.49 11.21 4.88
N VAL A 19 -15.28 10.93 3.59
CA VAL A 19 -15.55 9.62 2.98
C VAL A 19 -14.70 8.53 3.64
N ASN A 20 -13.41 8.79 3.84
CA ASN A 20 -12.51 7.87 4.52
C ASN A 20 -12.93 7.62 5.98
N GLY A 21 -13.34 8.66 6.71
CA GLY A 21 -13.82 8.55 8.07
C GLY A 21 -15.07 7.66 8.19
N LYS A 22 -16.01 7.80 7.24
CA LYS A 22 -17.17 6.90 7.14
C LYS A 22 -16.73 5.45 6.89
N ARG A 23 -15.82 5.23 5.94
CA ARG A 23 -15.33 3.88 5.60
C ARG A 23 -14.62 3.21 6.78
N ILE A 24 -13.76 3.95 7.49
CA ILE A 24 -13.10 3.46 8.70
C ILE A 24 -14.15 3.07 9.75
N LYS A 25 -15.17 3.91 9.96
CA LYS A 25 -16.25 3.60 10.90
C LYS A 25 -16.98 2.31 10.52
N GLU A 26 -17.34 2.13 9.24
CA GLU A 26 -17.98 0.90 8.75
C GLU A 26 -17.14 -0.35 9.06
N ILE A 27 -15.81 -0.29 8.83
CA ILE A 27 -14.90 -1.38 9.17
C ILE A 27 -14.89 -1.63 10.68
N PHE A 28 -14.80 -0.58 11.49
CA PHE A 28 -14.79 -0.69 12.95
C PHE A 28 -16.08 -1.32 13.49
N ASP A 29 -17.22 -0.93 12.94
CA ASP A 29 -18.54 -1.45 13.30
C ASP A 29 -18.69 -2.91 12.88
N GLU A 30 -18.33 -3.25 11.64
CA GLU A 30 -18.40 -4.62 11.09
C GLU A 30 -17.51 -5.59 11.87
N TRP A 31 -16.28 -5.18 12.18
CA TRP A 31 -15.30 -6.01 12.88
C TRP A 31 -15.46 -5.94 14.41
N GLN A 32 -16.41 -5.12 14.90
CA GLN A 32 -16.71 -4.92 16.31
C GLN A 32 -15.44 -4.58 17.12
N VAL A 33 -14.59 -3.70 16.58
CA VAL A 33 -13.25 -3.42 17.12
C VAL A 33 -13.29 -3.03 18.60
N ASP A 34 -14.32 -2.29 19.03
CA ASP A 34 -14.51 -1.90 20.43
C ASP A 34 -14.67 -3.10 21.38
N LYS A 35 -15.20 -4.23 20.90
CA LYS A 35 -15.32 -5.47 21.68
C LYS A 35 -14.01 -6.28 21.71
N TYR A 36 -13.09 -5.99 20.78
CA TYR A 36 -11.83 -6.69 20.62
C TYR A 36 -10.66 -5.69 20.65
N PRO A 37 -10.36 -5.06 21.81
CA PRO A 37 -9.37 -3.98 21.89
C PRO A 37 -7.95 -4.41 21.51
N ASN A 38 -7.66 -5.72 21.55
CA ASN A 38 -6.38 -6.28 21.09
C ASN A 38 -6.33 -6.56 19.59
N PHE A 39 -7.45 -6.45 18.87
CA PHE A 39 -7.51 -6.68 17.43
C PHE A 39 -6.54 -5.77 16.68
N LEU A 40 -6.48 -4.48 17.03
CA LEU A 40 -5.53 -3.53 16.43
C LEU A 40 -4.09 -3.70 16.94
N ASN A 41 -3.87 -4.42 18.05
CA ASN A 41 -2.54 -4.76 18.55
C ASN A 41 -1.90 -5.94 17.78
N THR A 42 -2.60 -6.53 16.80
CA THR A 42 -2.07 -7.62 15.95
C THR A 42 -1.14 -7.13 14.84
N GLY A 43 -1.11 -5.82 14.57
CA GLY A 43 -0.16 -5.22 13.65
C GLY A 43 1.27 -5.34 14.15
N SER A 44 2.11 -6.13 13.48
CA SER A 44 3.52 -6.30 13.82
C SER A 44 4.39 -5.11 13.39
N MET A 45 3.93 -3.88 13.67
CA MET A 45 4.61 -2.61 13.38
C MET A 45 4.87 -1.84 14.67
N HIS A 46 6.08 -1.30 14.85
CA HIS A 46 6.29 -0.31 15.88
C HIS A 46 5.49 0.97 15.57
N LYS A 47 4.93 1.63 16.60
CA LYS A 47 4.10 2.83 16.43
C LYS A 47 4.80 3.93 15.64
N SER A 48 6.09 4.17 15.88
CA SER A 48 6.85 5.20 15.14
C SER A 48 6.98 4.86 13.66
N SER A 49 7.18 3.59 13.32
CA SER A 49 7.24 3.13 11.92
C SER A 49 5.90 3.32 11.22
N LEU A 50 4.78 3.09 11.92
CA LEU A 50 3.44 3.35 11.39
C LEU A 50 3.22 4.83 11.09
N GLU A 51 3.62 5.71 12.01
CA GLU A 51 3.51 7.16 11.79
C GLU A 51 4.37 7.60 10.60
N VAL A 52 5.62 7.13 10.50
CA VAL A 52 6.47 7.42 9.33
C VAL A 52 5.81 6.99 8.02
N MET A 53 5.16 5.82 8.00
CA MET A 53 4.44 5.37 6.81
C MET A 53 3.27 6.28 6.46
N LYS A 54 2.45 6.68 7.44
CA LYS A 54 1.37 7.65 7.21
C LYS A 54 1.90 8.94 6.58
N TRP A 55 3.04 9.46 7.08
CA TRP A 55 3.67 10.64 6.50
C TRP A 55 4.19 10.41 5.08
N LYS A 56 4.84 9.26 4.80
CA LYS A 56 5.28 8.89 3.45
C LYS A 56 4.08 8.83 2.48
N TYR A 57 3.00 8.17 2.86
CA TYR A 57 1.76 8.08 2.08
C TYR A 57 1.13 9.44 1.84
N MET A 58 0.96 10.24 2.89
CA MET A 58 0.38 11.58 2.78
C MET A 58 1.22 12.45 1.84
N LYS A 59 2.54 12.41 1.98
CA LYS A 59 3.45 13.12 1.06
C LYS A 59 3.23 12.66 -0.39
N LYS A 60 3.12 11.36 -0.66
CA LYS A 60 2.90 10.84 -2.02
C LYS A 60 1.58 11.29 -2.62
N VAL A 61 0.50 11.20 -1.85
CA VAL A 61 -0.83 11.66 -2.26
C VAL A 61 -0.81 13.17 -2.55
N LEU A 62 -0.17 13.97 -1.70
CA LEU A 62 -0.04 15.42 -1.93
C LEU A 62 0.81 15.75 -3.16
N HIS A 63 1.90 15.02 -3.40
CA HIS A 63 2.73 15.17 -4.61
C HIS A 63 1.94 14.88 -5.90
N ALA A 64 1.02 13.90 -5.87
CA ALA A 64 0.17 13.61 -7.02
C ALA A 64 -0.68 14.84 -7.44
N PHE A 65 -1.13 15.64 -6.47
CA PHE A 65 -1.89 16.87 -6.72
C PHE A 65 -1.03 18.04 -7.20
N THR A 66 0.20 18.18 -6.71
CA THR A 66 1.05 19.35 -7.01
C THR A 66 1.80 19.22 -8.32
N GLU A 67 2.25 18.01 -8.67
CA GLU A 67 3.09 17.79 -9.86
C GLU A 67 2.27 17.57 -11.15
N LYS A 68 0.94 17.44 -11.06
CA LYS A 68 0.02 17.15 -12.20
C LYS A 68 0.46 15.97 -13.09
N LYS A 69 1.33 15.08 -12.58
CA LYS A 69 1.91 13.99 -13.37
C LYS A 69 1.09 12.72 -13.32
N ASN A 70 0.37 12.47 -12.23
CA ASN A 70 -0.34 11.23 -12.00
C ASN A 70 -1.78 11.53 -11.56
N GLU A 71 -2.72 11.34 -12.49
CA GLU A 71 -4.16 11.25 -12.17
C GLU A 71 -4.48 9.96 -11.40
N LYS A 72 -3.49 9.06 -11.27
CA LYS A 72 -3.63 7.71 -10.77
C LYS A 72 -2.62 7.42 -9.66
N PHE A 73 -3.11 6.91 -8.53
CA PHE A 73 -2.32 6.43 -7.42
C PHE A 73 -2.22 4.90 -7.48
N VAL A 74 -1.01 4.37 -7.62
CA VAL A 74 -0.78 2.95 -7.90
C VAL A 74 -0.11 2.24 -6.74
N ILE A 75 -0.72 1.15 -6.25
CA ILE A 75 -0.11 0.23 -5.30
C ILE A 75 0.10 -1.12 -5.99
N SER A 76 1.34 -1.58 -6.04
CA SER A 76 1.70 -2.88 -6.61
C SER A 76 2.11 -3.86 -5.54
N PHE A 77 1.41 -4.99 -5.48
CA PHE A 77 1.65 -6.06 -4.53
C PHE A 77 2.50 -7.13 -5.16
N THR A 78 3.74 -7.23 -4.69
CA THR A 78 4.66 -8.32 -5.01
C THR A 78 4.59 -9.35 -3.89
N GLY A 79 4.67 -10.63 -4.24
CA GLY A 79 4.76 -11.62 -3.20
C GLY A 79 4.52 -13.05 -3.62
N SER A 80 4.32 -13.87 -2.60
CA SER A 80 4.17 -15.31 -2.70
C SER A 80 2.76 -15.73 -3.12
N SER A 81 2.46 -17.03 -3.01
CA SER A 81 1.11 -17.57 -3.20
C SER A 81 0.06 -16.92 -2.30
N VAL A 82 0.45 -16.41 -1.12
CA VAL A 82 -0.46 -15.73 -0.20
C VAL A 82 -0.96 -14.43 -0.82
N THR A 83 -0.06 -13.57 -1.26
CA THR A 83 -0.43 -12.32 -1.96
C THR A 83 -1.07 -12.59 -3.32
N ALA A 84 -0.64 -13.64 -4.03
CA ALA A 84 -1.28 -14.07 -5.28
C ALA A 84 -2.75 -14.50 -5.07
N GLY A 85 -3.14 -14.81 -3.83
CA GLY A 85 -4.51 -15.12 -3.46
C GLY A 85 -4.87 -16.60 -3.57
N HIS A 86 -3.88 -17.48 -3.44
CA HIS A 86 -4.15 -18.92 -3.35
C HIS A 86 -5.12 -19.22 -2.20
N ASP A 87 -5.97 -20.24 -2.41
CA ASP A 87 -6.99 -20.69 -1.45
C ASP A 87 -8.07 -19.65 -1.10
N SER A 88 -8.17 -18.57 -1.88
CA SER A 88 -9.19 -17.53 -1.74
C SER A 88 -9.98 -17.33 -3.02
N MET A 89 -11.26 -16.93 -2.91
CA MET A 89 -11.99 -16.39 -4.05
C MET A 89 -11.36 -15.07 -4.48
N TYR A 90 -11.26 -14.80 -5.78
CA TYR A 90 -10.58 -13.61 -6.32
C TYR A 90 -11.00 -12.31 -5.62
N ASN A 91 -12.31 -12.07 -5.47
CA ASN A 91 -12.88 -10.87 -4.85
C ASN A 91 -12.62 -10.75 -3.32
N LEU A 92 -12.11 -11.80 -2.69
CA LEU A 92 -11.77 -11.84 -1.26
C LEU A 92 -10.25 -11.76 -1.02
N THR A 93 -9.44 -11.74 -2.07
CA THR A 93 -7.98 -11.60 -1.94
C THR A 93 -7.59 -10.18 -1.50
N THR A 94 -6.38 -10.01 -0.96
CA THR A 94 -5.92 -8.71 -0.42
C THR A 94 -5.98 -7.59 -1.46
N THR A 95 -5.53 -7.84 -2.68
CA THR A 95 -5.40 -6.80 -3.71
C THR A 95 -6.75 -6.19 -4.12
N PRO A 96 -7.80 -6.98 -4.48
CA PRO A 96 -9.13 -6.43 -4.78
C PRO A 96 -9.84 -5.85 -3.55
N ASN A 97 -9.56 -6.36 -2.35
CA ASN A 97 -10.07 -5.73 -1.13
C ASN A 97 -9.46 -4.34 -0.91
N VAL A 98 -8.15 -4.20 -1.10
CA VAL A 98 -7.48 -2.89 -1.05
C VAL A 98 -8.05 -1.94 -2.11
N GLN A 99 -8.26 -2.43 -3.35
CA GLN A 99 -8.95 -1.68 -4.41
C GLN A 99 -10.29 -1.14 -3.90
N ARG A 100 -11.17 -2.02 -3.41
CA ARG A 100 -12.52 -1.68 -2.96
C ARG A 100 -12.52 -0.67 -1.80
N LEU A 101 -11.59 -0.82 -0.86
CA LEU A 101 -11.56 0.02 0.35
C LEU A 101 -10.99 1.42 0.08
N MET A 102 -9.99 1.54 -0.79
CA MET A 102 -9.27 2.80 -1.01
C MET A 102 -9.77 3.60 -2.22
N GLN A 103 -10.47 2.97 -3.17
CA GLN A 103 -10.91 3.62 -4.40
C GLN A 103 -11.85 4.80 -4.13
N GLU A 104 -12.82 4.66 -3.23
CA GLU A 104 -13.80 5.72 -2.98
C GLU A 104 -13.17 6.95 -2.27
N PRO A 105 -12.37 6.81 -1.19
CA PRO A 105 -11.65 7.95 -0.62
C PRO A 105 -10.71 8.67 -1.59
N LEU A 106 -9.96 7.93 -2.41
CA LEU A 106 -9.02 8.53 -3.37
C LEU A 106 -9.76 9.19 -4.53
N ALA A 107 -10.84 8.59 -5.03
CA ALA A 107 -11.69 9.21 -6.05
C ALA A 107 -12.36 10.49 -5.54
N ALA A 108 -12.78 10.54 -4.27
CA ALA A 108 -13.29 11.75 -3.64
C ALA A 108 -12.24 12.88 -3.56
N ALA A 109 -10.96 12.52 -3.51
CA ALA A 109 -9.84 13.45 -3.60
C ALA A 109 -9.51 13.85 -5.06
N GLY A 110 -10.09 13.17 -6.05
CA GLY A 110 -9.80 13.37 -7.48
C GLY A 110 -8.63 12.54 -8.02
N LEU A 111 -8.30 11.43 -7.36
CA LEU A 111 -7.29 10.47 -7.81
C LEU A 111 -7.94 9.15 -8.22
N GLU A 112 -7.62 8.65 -9.41
CA GLU A 112 -7.86 7.25 -9.76
C GLU A 112 -6.99 6.36 -8.85
N PHE A 113 -7.49 5.18 -8.49
CA PHE A 113 -6.76 4.22 -7.68
C PHE A 113 -6.63 2.89 -8.40
N GLU A 114 -5.43 2.32 -8.39
CA GLU A 114 -5.18 0.96 -8.88
C GLU A 114 -4.33 0.16 -7.90
N SER A 115 -4.88 -0.99 -7.53
CA SER A 115 -4.24 -2.03 -6.76
C SER A 115 -3.86 -3.18 -7.70
N ARG A 116 -2.56 -3.39 -7.93
CA ARG A 116 -2.03 -4.42 -8.84
C ARG A 116 -1.57 -5.64 -8.09
N ASN A 117 -2.03 -6.82 -8.49
CA ASN A 117 -1.49 -8.07 -8.02
C ASN A 117 -0.45 -8.56 -9.01
N VAL A 118 0.83 -8.47 -8.64
CA VAL A 118 1.95 -8.98 -9.45
C VAL A 118 2.66 -10.12 -8.74
N ALA A 119 2.08 -10.63 -7.64
CA ALA A 119 2.53 -11.78 -6.90
C ALA A 119 2.39 -13.07 -7.71
N LEU A 120 3.32 -14.00 -7.48
CA LEU A 120 3.39 -15.28 -8.16
C LEU A 120 3.58 -16.38 -7.13
N GLY A 121 2.79 -17.44 -7.21
CA GLY A 121 2.98 -18.61 -6.37
C GLY A 121 4.29 -19.33 -6.70
N ASN A 122 4.99 -19.81 -5.65
CA ASN A 122 6.21 -20.61 -5.78
C ASN A 122 7.29 -19.96 -6.67
N ASN A 123 7.44 -18.64 -6.60
CA ASN A 123 8.46 -17.92 -7.35
C ASN A 123 9.77 -17.81 -6.55
N PRO A 124 10.94 -17.90 -7.20
CA PRO A 124 12.21 -17.70 -6.52
C PRO A 124 12.43 -16.22 -6.17
N CYS A 125 13.18 -15.97 -5.09
CA CYS A 125 13.56 -14.60 -4.67
C CYS A 125 14.25 -13.81 -5.78
N ILE A 126 15.12 -14.48 -6.55
CA ILE A 126 15.79 -13.89 -7.71
C ILE A 126 15.24 -14.61 -8.95
N PRO A 127 14.77 -13.88 -9.98
CA PRO A 127 14.97 -12.44 -10.22
C PRO A 127 13.91 -11.52 -9.60
N TYR A 128 12.91 -12.06 -8.89
CA TYR A 128 11.72 -11.32 -8.50
C TYR A 128 12.01 -10.07 -7.64
N ASP A 129 12.93 -10.19 -6.69
CA ASP A 129 13.36 -9.11 -5.79
C ASP A 129 14.43 -8.18 -6.40
N VAL A 130 14.99 -8.56 -7.56
CA VAL A 130 16.03 -7.79 -8.28
C VAL A 130 15.42 -6.99 -9.42
N CYS A 131 14.45 -7.55 -10.13
CA CYS A 131 13.83 -6.96 -11.32
C CYS A 131 12.54 -6.19 -10.97
N VAL A 132 12.51 -5.54 -9.80
CA VAL A 132 11.31 -4.93 -9.20
C VAL A 132 10.53 -4.07 -10.19
N LYS A 133 11.20 -3.14 -10.89
CA LYS A 133 10.57 -2.20 -11.84
C LYS A 133 9.76 -2.86 -12.96
N PHE A 134 10.11 -4.09 -13.34
CA PHE A 134 9.41 -4.84 -14.40
C PHE A 134 8.15 -5.52 -13.86
N PHE A 135 8.12 -5.86 -12.58
CA PHE A 135 6.95 -6.42 -11.93
C PHE A 135 6.01 -5.34 -11.44
N VAL A 136 6.49 -4.37 -10.65
CA VAL A 136 5.61 -3.37 -10.02
C VAL A 136 5.13 -2.28 -10.98
N GLY A 137 5.85 -2.07 -12.09
CA GLY A 137 5.62 -0.98 -13.04
C GLY A 137 6.45 0.27 -12.71
N LEU A 138 6.72 1.09 -13.73
CA LEU A 138 7.51 2.32 -13.59
C LEU A 138 6.75 3.48 -12.93
N ASP A 139 5.45 3.30 -12.76
CA ASP A 139 4.45 4.25 -12.25
C ASP A 139 3.95 3.90 -10.85
N ALA A 140 4.47 2.84 -10.21
CA ALA A 140 4.05 2.46 -8.86
C ALA A 140 4.36 3.58 -7.85
N ASP A 141 3.37 4.03 -7.07
CA ASP A 141 3.59 4.93 -5.93
C ASP A 141 3.95 4.16 -4.66
N VAL A 142 3.54 2.90 -4.60
CA VAL A 142 3.84 1.96 -3.52
C VAL A 142 4.19 0.61 -4.11
N ALA A 143 5.28 0.03 -3.62
CA ALA A 143 5.67 -1.36 -3.88
C ALA A 143 5.57 -2.13 -2.56
N VAL A 144 4.64 -3.09 -2.49
CA VAL A 144 4.50 -3.97 -1.33
C VAL A 144 5.30 -5.24 -1.58
N TRP A 145 6.15 -5.61 -0.64
CA TRP A 145 6.93 -6.84 -0.66
C TRP A 145 6.39 -7.83 0.37
N GLU A 146 6.04 -9.03 -0.10
CA GLU A 146 5.63 -10.17 0.73
C GLU A 146 6.29 -11.44 0.18
N GLN A 147 7.55 -11.70 0.53
CA GLN A 147 8.24 -12.94 0.13
C GLN A 147 8.92 -13.64 1.30
N ASN A 148 8.55 -13.30 2.53
CA ASN A 148 9.20 -13.80 3.73
C ASN A 148 9.04 -15.33 3.92
N TYR A 149 8.14 -15.99 3.19
CA TYR A 149 8.04 -17.46 3.16
C TYR A 149 9.20 -18.12 2.41
N PHE A 150 9.63 -17.53 1.30
CA PHE A 150 10.63 -18.11 0.39
C PHE A 150 12.00 -17.45 0.51
N CYS A 151 12.03 -16.21 1.02
CA CYS A 151 13.19 -15.34 1.00
C CYS A 151 13.57 -14.92 2.41
N SER A 152 14.84 -15.12 2.76
CA SER A 152 15.43 -14.64 4.01
C SER A 152 16.75 -13.91 3.74
N GLY A 153 17.10 -12.95 4.59
CA GLY A 153 18.38 -12.24 4.53
C GLY A 153 18.43 -11.07 3.53
N ALA A 154 19.47 -11.05 2.69
CA ALA A 154 19.86 -9.94 1.79
C ALA A 154 18.82 -9.45 0.74
N PRO A 155 17.79 -10.23 0.31
CA PRO A 155 16.85 -9.76 -0.70
C PRO A 155 16.06 -8.48 -0.35
N LEU A 156 15.89 -8.16 0.94
CA LEU A 156 15.17 -6.94 1.37
C LEU A 156 15.88 -5.65 0.97
N GLU A 157 17.19 -5.54 1.23
CA GLU A 157 17.97 -4.35 0.85
C GLU A 157 17.99 -4.21 -0.68
N ILE A 158 18.17 -5.33 -1.38
CA ILE A 158 18.19 -5.37 -2.84
C ILE A 158 16.84 -4.88 -3.39
N PHE A 159 15.72 -5.38 -2.86
CA PHE A 159 14.39 -4.94 -3.26
C PHE A 159 14.23 -3.42 -3.08
N ILE A 160 14.62 -2.87 -1.92
CA ILE A 160 14.57 -1.43 -1.68
C ILE A 160 15.39 -0.68 -2.73
N ARG A 161 16.65 -1.07 -2.93
CA ARG A 161 17.54 -0.39 -3.86
C ARG A 161 17.00 -0.42 -5.29
N GLN A 162 16.43 -1.56 -5.71
CA GLN A 162 15.82 -1.70 -7.03
C GLN A 162 14.52 -0.90 -7.15
N ALA A 163 13.69 -0.88 -6.12
CA ALA A 163 12.49 -0.04 -6.07
C ALA A 163 12.85 1.46 -6.17
N MET A 164 13.93 1.90 -5.53
CA MET A 164 14.41 3.29 -5.61
C MET A 164 14.92 3.70 -7.00
N THR A 165 15.16 2.76 -7.92
CA THR A 165 15.47 3.08 -9.33
C THR A 165 14.24 3.43 -10.16
N ILE A 166 13.03 3.20 -9.63
CA ILE A 166 11.78 3.54 -10.31
C ILE A 166 11.60 5.07 -10.28
N PRO A 167 11.19 5.71 -11.39
CA PRO A 167 11.07 7.18 -11.49
C PRO A 167 10.20 7.81 -10.40
N THR A 168 9.11 7.13 -10.03
CA THR A 168 8.22 7.59 -8.96
C THR A 168 8.87 7.50 -7.59
N GLN A 169 9.95 6.75 -7.37
CA GLN A 169 10.51 6.44 -6.05
C GLN A 169 9.41 5.97 -5.08
N PRO A 170 8.85 4.76 -5.30
CA PRO A 170 7.71 4.26 -4.55
C PRO A 170 8.02 4.15 -3.06
N ILE A 171 6.97 4.23 -2.25
CA ILE A 171 7.05 3.77 -0.87
C ILE A 171 7.23 2.25 -0.90
N VAL A 172 8.26 1.74 -0.23
CA VAL A 172 8.42 0.30 -0.04
C VAL A 172 7.76 -0.09 1.28
N ALA A 173 6.77 -0.97 1.21
CA ALA A 173 6.09 -1.51 2.38
C ALA A 173 6.35 -3.02 2.47
N PHE A 174 6.64 -3.52 3.66
CA PHE A 174 6.87 -4.94 3.88
C PHE A 174 5.68 -5.56 4.59
N SER A 175 5.22 -6.69 4.07
CA SER A 175 4.23 -7.54 4.72
C SER A 175 4.86 -8.89 5.03
N SER A 176 4.53 -9.45 6.20
CA SER A 176 4.98 -10.78 6.61
C SER A 176 3.79 -11.73 6.61
N SER A 177 3.86 -12.77 5.79
CA SER A 177 2.85 -13.83 5.77
C SER A 177 3.21 -15.03 6.64
N SER A 178 4.41 -15.04 7.25
CA SER A 178 4.77 -16.05 8.23
C SER A 178 4.20 -15.65 9.58
N THR A 179 3.45 -16.53 10.23
CA THR A 179 2.91 -16.36 11.59
C THR A 179 3.99 -16.37 12.69
N GLY A 180 5.27 -16.28 12.33
CA GLY A 180 6.42 -16.30 13.23
C GLY A 180 6.96 -14.90 13.54
N LYS A 181 7.59 -14.77 14.71
CA LYS A 181 8.19 -13.56 15.32
C LYS A 181 9.20 -12.83 14.41
N ASN A 182 8.78 -12.20 13.32
CA ASN A 182 9.70 -11.42 12.49
C ASN A 182 9.09 -10.07 12.09
N TYR A 183 9.86 -9.07 12.48
CA TYR A 183 9.64 -7.64 12.46
C TYR A 183 9.27 -7.11 11.08
N MET A 184 8.26 -6.24 11.02
CA MET A 184 8.15 -5.29 9.93
C MET A 184 9.25 -4.23 10.11
N CYS A 185 10.42 -4.50 9.52
CA CYS A 185 11.48 -3.51 9.36
C CYS A 185 11.18 -2.67 8.12
N MET A 186 11.22 -1.35 8.25
CA MET A 186 11.07 -0.42 7.13
C MET A 186 12.19 0.61 7.16
N VAL A 187 12.79 0.85 5.99
CA VAL A 187 13.72 1.95 5.69
C VAL A 187 12.99 2.97 4.84
#